data_AF-A0A1Z4C491-F1
#
_entry.id   AF-A0A1Z4C491-F1
#
_cell.length_a   1.000
_cell.length_b   1.000
_cell.length_c   1.000
_cell.angle_alpha   90.00
_cell.angle_beta   90.00
_cell.angle_gamma   90.00
#
_symmetry.space_group_name_H-M   'P 1'
#
loop_
_entity.id
_entity.type
_entity.pdbx_description
1 polymer ?
#
loop_
_entity_poly.entity_id
_entity_poly.type
_entity_poly.pdbx_seq_one_letter_code
_entity_poly.pdbx_strand_id
1 'polypeptide(L)'
;MPDWSLEQESGGRCVIKHHATPRFSAQWVSGKTDLAGIDGQCWSDLGSGDGTDSLHIFGFQWRDPTPDALAFERLMQEAAQVIDEWITGQL
;
A
#
# COMPACT_ATOMS: atom_id res chain seq x y z
N MET A 1 -4.03 11.86 16.04
CA MET A 1 -4.64 11.43 14.76
C MET A 1 -3.80 10.27 14.28
N PRO A 2 -4.36 9.14 13.81
CA PRO A 2 -3.53 8.05 13.32
C PRO A 2 -2.67 8.56 12.17
N ASP A 3 -1.40 8.14 12.14
CA ASP A 3 -0.45 8.50 11.07
C ASP A 3 -0.86 7.94 9.71
N TRP A 4 -1.89 7.08 9.69
CA TRP A 4 -2.41 6.39 8.52
C TRP A 4 -3.91 6.59 8.33
N SER A 5 -4.37 6.55 7.08
CA SER A 5 -5.78 6.45 6.74
C SER A 5 -5.97 5.54 5.54
N LEU A 6 -6.99 4.68 5.61
CA LEU A 6 -7.38 3.78 4.53
C LEU A 6 -8.80 4.10 4.08
N GLU A 7 -8.99 4.17 2.77
CA GLU A 7 -10.26 4.48 2.13
C GLU A 7 -10.51 3.43 1.04
N GLN A 8 -11.71 2.85 1.01
CA GLN A 8 -12.13 1.99 -0.08
C GLN A 8 -12.81 2.84 -1.15
N GLU A 9 -12.30 2.81 -2.38
CA GLU A 9 -12.91 3.44 -3.54
C GLU A 9 -13.84 2.49 -4.28
N SER A 10 -14.82 3.06 -4.98
CA SER A 10 -15.73 2.32 -5.85
C SER A 10 -14.96 1.52 -6.91
N GLY A 11 -15.24 0.22 -6.99
CA GLY A 11 -14.59 -0.67 -7.96
C GLY A 11 -13.45 -1.53 -7.40
N GLY A 12 -13.37 -1.70 -6.07
CA GLY A 12 -12.43 -2.64 -5.43
C GLY A 12 -11.00 -2.13 -5.31
N ARG A 13 -10.76 -0.85 -5.63
CA ARG A 13 -9.49 -0.18 -5.36
C ARG A 13 -9.53 0.43 -3.97
N CYS A 14 -8.44 0.29 -3.24
CA CYS A 14 -8.29 0.94 -1.94
C CYS A 14 -7.15 1.95 -1.99
N VAL A 15 -7.24 2.98 -1.16
CA VAL A 15 -6.25 4.06 -1.06
C VAL A 15 -5.71 4.05 0.37
N ILE A 16 -4.39 4.14 0.49
CA ILE A 16 -3.69 4.36 1.75
C ILE A 16 -3.02 5.74 1.73
N LYS A 17 -3.14 6.47 2.84
CA LYS A 17 -2.54 7.79 3.05
C LYS A 17 -1.68 7.75 4.30
N HIS A 18 -0.44 8.20 4.18
CA HIS A 18 0.46 8.43 5.30
C HIS A 18 0.55 9.94 5.60
N HIS A 19 0.18 10.32 6.82
CA HIS A 19 0.08 11.71 7.26
C HIS A 19 1.33 12.20 7.99
N ALA A 20 2.20 11.29 8.44
CA ALA A 20 3.53 11.63 8.96
C ALA A 20 4.57 11.74 7.83
N THR A 21 5.69 12.41 8.10
CA THR A 21 6.77 12.53 7.11
C THR A 21 7.49 11.18 6.95
N PRO A 22 7.70 10.69 5.71
CA PRO A 22 7.33 11.29 4.43
C PRO A 22 5.85 11.07 4.09
N ARG A 23 5.14 12.15 3.80
CA ARG A 23 3.70 12.13 3.49
C ARG A 23 3.47 11.66 2.07
N PHE A 24 2.59 10.69 1.91
CA PHE A 24 2.20 10.18 0.60
C PHE A 24 0.78 9.65 0.59
N SER A 25 0.25 9.46 -0.62
CA SER A 25 -0.92 8.64 -0.88
C SER A 25 -0.61 7.61 -1.97
N ALA A 26 -1.12 6.40 -1.82
CA ALA A 26 -0.94 5.33 -2.79
C ALA A 26 -2.23 4.50 -2.91
N GLN A 27 -2.36 3.78 -4.02
CA GLN A 27 -3.39 2.78 -4.22
C GLN A 27 -2.86 1.43 -3.78
N TRP A 28 -3.72 0.57 -3.26
CA TRP A 28 -3.39 -0.80 -2.91
C TRP A 28 -4.50 -1.78 -3.26
N VAL A 29 -4.09 -3.01 -3.49
CA VAL A 29 -4.96 -4.15 -3.80
C VAL A 29 -4.36 -5.42 -3.19
N SER A 30 -5.22 -6.30 -2.67
CA SER A 30 -4.83 -7.59 -2.10
C SER A 30 -5.30 -8.75 -2.99
N GLY A 31 -4.55 -9.85 -2.99
CA GLY A 31 -4.80 -11.08 -3.73
C GLY A 31 -4.27 -11.08 -5.16
N LYS A 32 -4.69 -12.09 -5.94
CA LYS A 32 -4.30 -12.24 -7.35
C LYS A 32 -4.92 -11.14 -8.19
N THR A 33 -4.16 -10.08 -8.42
CA THR A 33 -4.53 -9.03 -9.36
C THR A 33 -3.56 -9.01 -10.54
N ASP A 34 -4.07 -8.68 -11.71
CA ASP A 34 -3.24 -8.35 -12.85
C ASP A 34 -2.72 -6.91 -12.69
N LEU A 35 -1.43 -6.77 -12.39
CA LEU A 35 -0.76 -5.47 -12.32
C LEU A 35 -0.38 -4.94 -13.72
N ALA A 36 -0.71 -5.64 -14.80
CA ALA A 36 -0.41 -5.19 -16.16
C ALA A 36 -1.09 -3.83 -16.44
N GLY A 37 -0.28 -2.81 -16.67
CA GLY A 37 -0.73 -1.44 -16.94
C GLY A 37 -0.61 -0.48 -15.76
N ILE A 38 -0.03 -0.90 -14.63
CA ILE A 38 0.39 0.02 -13.57
C ILE A 38 1.73 0.63 -13.96
N ASP A 39 1.71 1.90 -14.34
CA ASP A 39 2.92 2.68 -14.61
C ASP A 39 3.46 3.31 -13.31
N GLY A 40 4.78 3.27 -13.13
CA GLY A 40 5.49 3.96 -12.04
C GLY A 40 5.98 3.05 -10.91
N GLN A 41 6.25 3.65 -9.75
CA GLN A 41 6.74 2.94 -8.57
C GLN A 41 5.66 1.99 -8.04
N CYS A 42 6.03 0.72 -7.86
CA CYS A 42 5.19 -0.32 -7.30
C CYS A 42 6.00 -1.09 -6.26
N TRP A 43 5.37 -1.38 -5.13
CA TRP A 43 5.88 -2.27 -4.10
C TRP A 43 4.94 -3.45 -3.96
N SER A 44 5.47 -4.64 -3.73
CA SER A 44 4.69 -5.87 -3.67
C SER A 44 5.23 -6.78 -2.58
N ASP A 45 4.34 -7.20 -1.69
CA ASP A 45 4.53 -8.37 -0.85
C ASP A 45 3.82 -9.56 -1.51
N LEU A 46 4.54 -10.67 -1.70
CA LEU A 46 3.97 -11.87 -2.31
C LEU A 46 3.46 -12.87 -1.26
N GLY A 47 3.64 -12.58 0.03
CA GLY A 47 3.20 -13.43 1.13
C GLY A 47 3.69 -14.87 1.01
N SER A 48 2.78 -15.82 1.19
CA SER A 48 3.00 -17.28 1.20
C SER A 48 3.48 -17.88 -0.14
N GLY A 49 3.59 -17.09 -1.20
CA GLY A 49 4.10 -17.53 -2.52
C GLY A 49 3.07 -18.18 -3.45
N ASP A 50 1.83 -18.42 -3.00
CA ASP A 50 0.71 -18.86 -3.83
C ASP A 50 -0.08 -17.71 -4.47
N GLY A 51 0.24 -16.48 -4.04
CA GLY A 51 -0.28 -15.21 -4.54
C GLY A 51 -1.68 -14.85 -4.07
N THR A 52 -2.31 -15.65 -3.21
CA THR A 52 -3.63 -15.31 -2.64
C THR A 52 -3.54 -14.27 -1.54
N ASP A 53 -2.40 -14.20 -0.87
CA ASP A 53 -2.12 -13.22 0.18
C ASP A 53 -1.17 -12.11 -0.32
N SER A 54 -1.03 -11.96 -1.64
CA SER A 54 -0.20 -10.88 -2.19
C SER A 54 -0.80 -9.52 -1.87
N LEU A 55 0.04 -8.57 -1.48
CA LEU A 55 -0.33 -7.16 -1.34
C LEU A 55 0.48 -6.33 -2.33
N HIS A 56 -0.20 -5.52 -3.12
CA HIS A 56 0.43 -4.63 -4.08
C HIS A 56 0.06 -3.19 -3.76
N ILE A 57 1.08 -2.32 -3.61
CA ILE A 57 0.95 -0.88 -3.34
C ILE A 57 1.60 -0.13 -4.50
N PHE A 58 0.86 0.79 -5.13
CA PHE A 58 1.27 1.45 -6.36
C PHE A 58 0.66 2.85 -6.51
N GLY A 59 1.07 3.58 -7.55
CA GLY A 59 0.54 4.91 -7.83
C GLY A 59 0.93 5.95 -6.78
N PHE A 60 2.15 5.84 -6.23
CA PHE A 60 2.64 6.71 -5.17
C PHE A 60 2.61 8.19 -5.57
N GLN A 61 1.92 8.98 -4.77
CA GLN A 61 1.89 10.44 -4.84
C GLN A 61 2.56 11.00 -3.58
N TRP A 62 3.85 11.26 -3.69
CA TRP A 62 4.65 11.85 -2.62
C TRP A 62 4.37 13.35 -2.49
N ARG A 63 4.10 13.82 -1.27
CA ARG A 63 4.02 15.25 -0.94
C ARG A 63 5.32 15.78 -0.34
N ASP A 64 6.09 14.90 0.28
CA ASP A 64 7.44 15.15 0.77
C ASP A 64 8.47 14.49 -0.17
N PRO A 65 9.79 14.76 -0.02
CA PRO A 65 10.81 14.04 -0.78
C PRO A 65 10.69 12.54 -0.59
N THR A 66 10.86 11.79 -1.69
CA THR A 66 10.85 10.33 -1.65
C THR A 66 11.95 9.85 -0.70
N PRO A 67 11.64 8.94 0.24
CA PRO A 67 12.64 8.37 1.13
C PRO A 67 13.68 7.57 0.33
N ASP A 68 14.85 7.33 0.94
CA ASP A 68 15.82 6.39 0.39
C ASP A 68 15.26 4.96 0.34
N ALA A 69 15.94 4.05 -0.35
CA ALA A 69 15.44 2.68 -0.56
C ALA A 69 15.18 1.91 0.75
N LEU A 70 15.99 2.12 1.79
CA LEU A 70 15.82 1.42 3.08
C LEU A 70 14.65 1.99 3.87
N ALA A 71 14.54 3.32 3.91
CA ALA A 71 13.43 4.01 4.55
C ALA A 71 12.10 3.74 3.80
N PHE A 72 12.15 3.67 2.47
CA PHE A 72 11.01 3.27 1.64
C PHE A 72 10.56 1.85 1.99
N GLU A 73 11.47 0.88 2.02
CA GLU A 73 11.13 -0.52 2.33
C GLU A 73 10.46 -0.63 3.71
N ARG A 74 11.03 0.00 4.74
CA ARG A 74 10.44 0.01 6.09
C ARG A 74 9.04 0.62 6.11
N LEU A 75 8.87 1.74 5.42
CA LEU A 75 7.58 2.41 5.33
C LEU A 75 6.54 1.56 4.60
N MET A 76 6.94 0.76 3.61
CA MET A 76 6.04 -0.18 2.93
C MET A 76 5.67 -1.38 3.79
N GLN A 77 6.60 -1.89 4.60
CA GLN A 77 6.30 -2.93 5.59
C GLN A 77 5.31 -2.43 6.66
N GLU A 78 5.46 -1.20 7.13
CA GLU A 78 4.49 -0.56 8.04
C GLU A 78 3.13 -0.36 7.35
N ALA A 79 3.13 0.09 6.09
CA ALA A 79 1.91 0.23 5.29
C ALA A 79 1.18 -1.12 5.13
N ALA A 80 1.92 -2.20 4.88
CA ALA A 80 1.37 -3.54 4.75
C ALA A 80 0.68 -4.00 6.04
N GLN A 81 1.34 -3.84 7.18
CA GLN A 81 0.74 -4.17 8.48
C GLN A 81 -0.57 -3.40 8.73
N VAL A 82 -0.58 -2.09 8.43
CA VAL A 82 -1.78 -1.25 8.59
C VAL A 82 -2.92 -1.72 7.67
N ILE A 83 -2.60 -2.16 6.46
CA ILE A 83 -3.56 -2.72 5.51
C ILE A 83 -4.12 -4.05 6.02
N ASP A 84 -3.26 -4.94 6.50
CA ASP A 84 -3.67 -6.25 7.03
C ASP A 84 -4.59 -6.12 8.24
N GLU A 85 -4.27 -5.20 9.16
CA GLU A 85 -5.11 -4.89 10.32
C GLU A 85 -6.48 -4.34 9.88
N TRP A 86 -6.52 -3.51 8.84
CA TRP A 86 -7.77 -2.97 8.30
C TRP A 86 -8.61 -4.04 7.62
N ILE A 87 -8.01 -4.92 6.79
CA ILE A 87 -8.71 -6.05 6.15
C ILE A 87 -9.27 -6.99 7.21
N THR A 88 -8.47 -7.34 8.22
CA THR A 88 -8.88 -8.22 9.32
C THR A 88 -10.02 -7.63 10.14
N GLY A 89 -10.00 -6.30 10.36
CA GLY A 89 -11.06 -5.60 11.07
C GLY A 89 -12.38 -5.44 10.29
N GLN A 90 -12.39 -5.76 8.99
CA GLN A 90 -13.59 -5.77 8.16
C GLN A 90 -14.28 -7.15 8.05
N LEU A 91 -13.60 -8.21 8.45
CA LEU A 91 -14.14 -9.58 8.52
C LEU A 91 -14.96 -9.81 9.80
#